data_AF-A0A952AK14-F1
#
_entry.id   AF-A0A952AK14-F1
#
_cell.length_a   1.000
_cell.length_b   1.000
_cell.length_c   1.000
_cell.angle_alpha   90.00
_cell.angle_beta   90.00
_cell.angle_gamma   90.00
#
_symmetry.space_group_name_H-M   'P 1'
#
loop_
_entity.id
_entity.type
_entity.pdbx_description
1 polymer ?
#
loop_
_entity_poly.entity_id
_entity_poly.type
_entity_poly.pdbx_seq_one_letter_code
_entity_poly.pdbx_strand_id
1 'polypeptide(L)'
;MGLDDFIPSESGHTGPQSQEISEKFKESVKKSSAGIKRVQKDEKKARKFDLLLASFLVEIVKNPKYDFLLNNLFKTINSGFSSNFILGLISLIHKPISQKIRELSKKEFNNFNYTKTFDSIDFYDELLDNELKNKINYWIEDIIDIISLEYSNIQIETLKNLFKNKESYFEILELSCLIFQFFFKELNINITLKQSNSYIDFLLKEVYLKITNLELEEV
;
A
#
# COMPACT_ATOMS: atom_id res chain seq x y z
N MET A 1 2.20 -36.24 15.94
CA MET A 1 2.59 -36.32 17.36
C MET A 1 1.64 -35.42 18.13
N GLY A 2 0.66 -36.02 18.79
CA GLY A 2 -0.31 -35.33 19.65
C GLY A 2 0.32 -35.05 21.00
N LEU A 3 0.07 -33.86 21.53
CA LEU A 3 0.36 -33.50 22.92
C LEU A 3 -0.89 -33.83 23.73
N ASP A 4 -1.00 -35.08 24.13
CA ASP A 4 -1.93 -35.49 25.19
C ASP A 4 -1.30 -35.17 26.56
N ASP A 5 -2.12 -34.54 27.38
CA ASP A 5 -2.18 -34.58 28.83
C ASP A 5 -0.93 -34.19 29.64
N PHE A 6 -0.86 -32.89 29.94
CA PHE A 6 -0.31 -32.43 31.22
C PHE A 6 -1.45 -31.85 32.06
N ILE A 7 -2.07 -32.70 32.89
CA ILE A 7 -2.95 -32.25 33.99
C ILE A 7 -2.08 -32.19 35.25
N PRO A 8 -1.75 -31.00 35.78
CA PRO A 8 -1.10 -30.92 37.08
C PRO A 8 -2.13 -31.29 38.16
N SER A 9 -1.78 -32.30 38.96
CA SER A 9 -2.52 -32.74 40.12
C SER A 9 -2.89 -31.58 41.06
N GLU A 10 -4.17 -31.44 41.36
CA GLU A 10 -4.69 -30.50 42.35
C GLU A 10 -4.15 -30.83 43.76
N SER A 11 -3.33 -29.93 44.31
CA SER A 11 -3.20 -29.77 45.76
C SER A 11 -3.74 -28.39 46.12
N GLY A 12 -4.98 -28.37 46.61
CA GLY A 12 -5.74 -27.16 46.85
C GLY A 12 -5.18 -26.29 47.98
N HIS A 13 -5.15 -24.98 47.75
CA HIS A 13 -5.26 -23.91 48.75
C HIS A 13 -6.19 -22.84 48.15
N THR A 14 -7.47 -22.85 48.52
CA THR A 14 -8.49 -21.88 48.12
C THR A 14 -8.39 -20.64 49.02
N GLY A 15 -7.63 -19.65 48.58
CA GLY A 15 -7.70 -18.28 49.07
C GLY A 15 -8.26 -17.34 47.99
N PRO A 16 -8.88 -16.20 48.37
CA PRO A 16 -9.46 -15.24 47.42
C PRO A 16 -8.46 -14.69 46.37
N GLN A 17 -7.16 -14.77 46.65
CA GLN A 17 -6.10 -14.46 45.69
C GLN A 17 -6.03 -15.42 44.49
N SER A 18 -6.45 -16.69 44.63
CA SER A 18 -6.36 -17.69 43.55
C SER A 18 -7.39 -17.45 42.44
N GLN A 19 -8.55 -16.88 42.78
CA GLN A 19 -9.59 -16.49 41.81
C GLN A 19 -9.18 -15.25 41.01
N GLU A 20 -8.63 -14.22 41.67
CA GLU A 20 -8.10 -13.02 40.98
C GLU A 20 -6.93 -13.35 40.03
N ILE A 21 -6.05 -14.29 40.42
CA ILE A 21 -4.93 -14.74 39.57
C ILE A 21 -5.44 -15.54 38.37
N SER A 22 -6.49 -16.36 38.54
CA SER A 22 -7.13 -17.13 37.47
C SER A 22 -7.85 -16.23 36.44
N GLU A 23 -8.50 -15.16 36.90
CA GLU A 23 -9.17 -14.18 36.01
C GLU A 23 -8.16 -13.34 35.23
N LYS A 24 -7.11 -12.83 35.88
CA LYS A 24 -6.02 -12.11 35.19
C LYS A 24 -5.28 -12.99 34.18
N PHE A 25 -5.12 -14.28 34.46
CA PHE A 25 -4.51 -15.23 33.52
C PHE A 25 -5.44 -15.56 32.35
N LYS A 26 -6.75 -15.71 32.57
CA LYS A 26 -7.73 -15.88 31.48
C LYS A 26 -7.83 -14.63 30.61
N GLU A 27 -7.75 -13.44 31.17
CA GLU A 27 -7.70 -12.19 30.40
C GLU A 27 -6.39 -12.03 29.63
N SER A 28 -5.23 -12.37 30.22
CA SER A 28 -3.95 -12.29 29.51
C SER A 28 -3.85 -13.31 28.38
N VAL A 29 -4.40 -14.52 28.55
CA VAL A 29 -4.49 -15.55 27.50
C VAL A 29 -5.51 -15.15 26.42
N LYS A 30 -6.64 -14.52 26.78
CA LYS A 30 -7.59 -13.95 25.80
C LYS A 30 -6.98 -12.79 25.00
N LYS A 31 -6.24 -11.88 25.64
CA LYS A 31 -5.51 -10.79 24.96
C LYS A 31 -4.41 -11.33 24.04
N SER A 32 -3.64 -12.32 24.52
CA SER A 32 -2.57 -12.96 23.74
C SER A 32 -3.12 -13.77 22.56
N SER A 33 -4.22 -14.51 22.74
CA SER A 33 -4.87 -15.26 21.66
C SER A 33 -5.63 -14.37 20.68
N ALA A 34 -6.16 -13.22 21.11
CA ALA A 34 -6.68 -12.19 20.22
C ALA A 34 -5.56 -11.54 19.38
N GLY A 35 -4.40 -11.27 19.98
CA GLY A 35 -3.20 -10.82 19.29
C GLY A 35 -2.73 -11.83 18.24
N ILE A 36 -2.62 -13.11 18.59
CA ILE A 36 -2.22 -14.18 17.66
C ILE A 36 -3.23 -14.35 16.51
N LYS A 37 -4.54 -14.28 16.78
CA LYS A 37 -5.57 -14.35 15.73
C LYS A 37 -5.58 -13.12 14.81
N ARG A 38 -5.27 -11.92 15.34
CA ARG A 38 -5.08 -10.70 14.54
C ARG A 38 -3.86 -10.85 13.65
N VAL A 39 -2.69 -11.22 14.20
CA VAL A 39 -1.46 -11.48 13.45
C VAL A 39 -1.67 -12.52 12.33
N GLN A 40 -2.35 -13.64 12.59
CA GLN A 40 -2.66 -14.64 11.55
C GLN A 40 -3.62 -14.12 10.46
N LYS A 41 -4.57 -13.23 10.82
CA LYS A 41 -5.49 -12.60 9.86
C LYS A 41 -4.74 -11.59 8.99
N ASP A 42 -3.81 -10.85 9.58
CA ASP A 42 -3.01 -9.82 8.92
C ASP A 42 -1.99 -10.46 7.97
N GLU A 43 -1.33 -11.56 8.37
CA GLU A 43 -0.47 -12.37 7.51
C GLU A 43 -1.21 -12.92 6.28
N LYS A 44 -2.42 -13.45 6.45
CA LYS A 44 -3.22 -13.98 5.33
C LYS A 44 -3.57 -12.89 4.31
N LYS A 45 -3.80 -11.66 4.76
CA LYS A 45 -4.11 -10.53 3.89
C LYS A 45 -2.85 -9.98 3.21
N ALA A 46 -1.73 -9.83 3.93
CA ALA A 46 -0.45 -9.44 3.35
C ALA A 46 -0.05 -10.37 2.19
N ARG A 47 -0.16 -11.70 2.41
CA ARG A 47 0.07 -12.70 1.35
C ARG A 47 -0.80 -12.50 0.11
N LYS A 48 -2.04 -12.01 0.25
CA LYS A 48 -2.93 -11.76 -0.88
C LYS A 48 -2.42 -10.61 -1.74
N PHE A 49 -1.88 -9.57 -1.12
CA PHE A 49 -1.30 -8.42 -1.84
C PHE A 49 0.05 -8.77 -2.46
N ASP A 50 0.87 -9.59 -1.79
CA ASP A 50 2.10 -10.14 -2.37
C ASP A 50 1.79 -10.98 -3.61
N LEU A 51 0.75 -11.81 -3.57
CA LEU A 51 0.28 -12.57 -4.74
C LEU A 51 -0.23 -11.65 -5.86
N LEU A 52 -0.92 -10.55 -5.51
CA LEU A 52 -1.39 -9.59 -6.50
C LEU A 52 -0.20 -8.86 -7.15
N LEU A 53 0.77 -8.40 -6.37
CA LEU A 53 2.00 -7.80 -6.88
C LEU A 53 2.78 -8.80 -7.74
N ALA A 54 2.91 -10.06 -7.31
CA ALA A 54 3.56 -11.11 -8.08
C ALA A 54 2.84 -11.37 -9.42
N SER A 55 1.50 -11.38 -9.42
CA SER A 55 0.74 -11.53 -10.67
C SER A 55 0.98 -10.38 -11.64
N PHE A 56 1.10 -9.16 -11.13
CA PHE A 56 1.45 -7.98 -11.92
C PHE A 56 2.90 -8.00 -12.40
N LEU A 57 3.85 -8.44 -11.57
CA LEU A 57 5.24 -8.64 -11.97
C LEU A 57 5.35 -9.63 -13.13
N VAL A 58 4.59 -10.73 -13.08
CA VAL A 58 4.51 -11.71 -14.19
C VAL A 58 3.94 -11.05 -15.45
N GLU A 59 2.94 -10.17 -15.32
CA GLU A 59 2.38 -9.43 -16.46
C GLU A 59 3.38 -8.45 -17.06
N ILE A 60 4.11 -7.68 -16.23
CA ILE A 60 5.19 -6.80 -16.70
C ILE A 60 6.23 -7.59 -17.48
N VAL A 61 6.72 -8.69 -16.92
CA VAL A 61 7.77 -9.51 -17.56
C VAL A 61 7.32 -10.08 -18.91
N LYS A 62 6.02 -10.33 -19.07
CA LYS A 62 5.43 -10.80 -20.34
C LYS A 62 5.15 -9.68 -21.33
N ASN A 63 5.10 -8.43 -20.89
CA ASN A 63 4.70 -7.30 -21.69
C ASN A 63 5.82 -6.25 -21.77
N PRO A 64 6.61 -6.25 -22.86
CA PRO A 64 7.77 -5.38 -23.01
C PRO A 64 7.49 -3.89 -22.83
N LYS A 65 6.22 -3.47 -23.00
CA LYS A 65 5.81 -2.08 -22.79
C LYS A 65 6.10 -1.59 -21.38
N TYR A 66 6.22 -2.48 -20.40
CA TYR A 66 6.48 -2.14 -18.99
C TYR A 66 7.93 -2.39 -18.55
N ASP A 67 8.82 -2.89 -19.42
CA ASP A 67 10.20 -3.27 -19.07
C ASP A 67 10.98 -2.13 -18.40
N PHE A 68 10.71 -0.88 -18.81
CA PHE A 68 11.34 0.32 -18.28
C PHE A 68 11.07 0.54 -16.78
N LEU A 69 10.04 -0.10 -16.21
CA LEU A 69 9.70 0.00 -14.78
C LEU A 69 10.47 -0.99 -13.90
N LEU A 70 10.94 -2.11 -14.46
CA LEU A 70 11.43 -3.25 -13.67
C LEU A 70 12.57 -2.88 -12.72
N ASN A 71 13.56 -2.13 -13.21
CA ASN A 71 14.72 -1.75 -12.39
C ASN A 71 14.32 -0.92 -11.18
N ASN A 72 13.48 0.11 -11.39
CA ASN A 72 13.02 0.98 -10.30
C ASN A 72 12.06 0.26 -9.37
N LEU A 73 11.21 -0.62 -9.91
CA LEU A 73 10.32 -1.45 -9.11
C LEU A 73 11.10 -2.36 -8.17
N PHE A 74 12.14 -3.04 -8.65
CA PHE A 74 12.97 -3.90 -7.79
C PHE A 74 13.77 -3.10 -6.76
N LYS A 75 14.29 -1.91 -7.09
CA LYS A 75 14.91 -1.02 -6.11
C LYS A 75 13.93 -0.68 -4.98
N THR A 76 12.74 -0.22 -5.33
CA THR A 76 11.69 0.11 -4.35
C THR A 76 11.31 -1.08 -3.46
N ILE A 77 11.20 -2.29 -4.02
CA ILE A 77 10.98 -3.52 -3.24
C ILE A 77 12.15 -3.79 -2.28
N ASN A 78 13.39 -3.71 -2.77
CA ASN A 78 14.59 -3.99 -1.98
C ASN A 78 14.78 -3.01 -0.82
N SER A 79 14.33 -1.77 -0.99
CA SER A 79 14.36 -0.73 0.05
C SER A 79 13.29 -0.90 1.12
N GLY A 80 12.43 -1.92 1.00
CA GLY A 80 11.50 -2.31 2.04
C GLY A 80 10.13 -1.64 1.95
N PHE A 81 9.78 -1.00 0.82
CA PHE A 81 8.42 -0.55 0.60
C PHE A 81 7.48 -1.76 0.49
N SER A 82 6.32 -1.65 1.13
CA SER A 82 5.34 -2.73 1.15
C SER A 82 4.73 -2.96 -0.23
N SER A 83 4.29 -4.20 -0.48
CA SER A 83 3.56 -4.54 -1.69
C SER A 83 2.32 -3.67 -1.87
N ASN A 84 1.63 -3.32 -0.79
CA ASN A 84 0.46 -2.44 -0.80
C ASN A 84 0.78 -1.05 -1.36
N PHE A 85 1.83 -0.42 -0.82
CA PHE A 85 2.26 0.90 -1.28
C PHE A 85 2.61 0.88 -2.77
N ILE A 86 3.39 -0.12 -3.18
CA ILE A 86 3.84 -0.28 -4.57
C ILE A 86 2.63 -0.52 -5.51
N LEU A 87 1.67 -1.36 -5.10
CA LEU A 87 0.41 -1.55 -5.84
C LEU A 87 -0.38 -0.25 -5.98
N GLY A 88 -0.38 0.59 -4.95
CA GLY A 88 -0.95 1.94 -5.01
C GLY A 88 -0.32 2.78 -6.13
N LEU A 89 1.00 2.81 -6.23
CA LEU A 89 1.70 3.55 -7.30
C LEU A 89 1.33 3.00 -8.68
N ILE A 90 1.37 1.68 -8.85
CA ILE A 90 1.09 1.00 -10.12
C ILE A 90 -0.36 1.20 -10.60
N SER A 91 -1.31 1.40 -9.68
CA SER A 91 -2.73 1.51 -9.99
C SER A 91 -3.08 2.62 -11.00
N LEU A 92 -2.21 3.62 -11.18
CA LEU A 92 -2.38 4.66 -12.21
C LEU A 92 -2.42 4.06 -13.62
N ILE A 93 -1.54 3.10 -13.89
CA ILE A 93 -1.28 2.55 -15.23
C ILE A 93 -1.82 1.12 -15.41
N HIS A 94 -2.29 0.51 -14.33
CA HIS A 94 -2.80 -0.86 -14.34
C HIS A 94 -4.23 -0.93 -13.80
N LYS A 95 -5.21 -0.87 -14.72
CA LYS A 95 -6.64 -0.84 -14.42
C LYS A 95 -7.11 -1.98 -13.49
N PRO A 96 -6.69 -3.25 -13.67
CA PRO A 96 -7.10 -4.33 -12.77
C PRO A 96 -6.68 -4.10 -11.31
N ILE A 97 -5.52 -3.48 -11.07
CA ILE A 97 -5.06 -3.16 -9.71
C ILE A 97 -5.92 -2.06 -9.11
N SER A 98 -6.15 -0.95 -9.84
CA SER A 98 -7.02 0.13 -9.37
C SER A 98 -8.44 -0.37 -9.05
N GLN A 99 -9.01 -1.21 -9.91
CA GLN A 99 -10.31 -1.86 -9.64
C GLN A 99 -10.26 -2.71 -8.37
N LYS A 100 -9.18 -3.46 -8.16
CA LYS A 100 -9.06 -4.29 -6.97
C LYS A 100 -8.95 -3.46 -5.69
N ILE A 101 -8.23 -2.35 -5.72
CA ILE A 101 -8.14 -1.41 -4.60
C ILE A 101 -9.53 -0.85 -4.28
N ARG A 102 -10.25 -0.33 -5.29
CA ARG A 102 -11.59 0.24 -5.11
C ARG A 102 -12.60 -0.78 -4.56
N GLU A 103 -12.56 -2.02 -5.05
CA GLU A 103 -13.38 -3.12 -4.53
C GLU A 103 -13.12 -3.36 -3.04
N LEU A 104 -11.86 -3.40 -2.63
CA LEU A 104 -11.47 -3.63 -1.23
C LEU A 104 -11.86 -2.45 -0.32
N SER A 105 -11.75 -1.23 -0.84
CA SER A 105 -12.10 0.02 -0.15
C SER A 105 -13.59 0.35 -0.23
N LYS A 106 -14.40 -0.49 -0.88
CA LYS A 106 -15.84 -0.29 -1.09
C LYS A 106 -16.18 1.04 -1.76
N LYS A 107 -15.32 1.49 -2.68
CA LYS A 107 -15.52 2.71 -3.47
C LYS A 107 -15.95 2.36 -4.89
N GLU A 108 -16.59 3.33 -5.55
CA GLU A 108 -16.99 3.18 -6.95
C GLU A 108 -15.79 3.03 -7.88
N PHE A 109 -16.00 2.30 -8.99
CA PHE A 109 -14.98 2.16 -10.01
C PHE A 109 -14.82 3.46 -10.79
N ASN A 110 -13.57 3.85 -11.00
CA ASN A 110 -13.25 4.95 -11.89
C ASN A 110 -13.41 4.53 -13.35
N ASN A 111 -14.45 5.05 -14.00
CA ASN A 111 -14.63 4.98 -15.45
C ASN A 111 -13.86 6.12 -16.12
N PHE A 112 -12.53 6.03 -16.09
CA PHE A 112 -11.66 6.94 -16.82
C PHE A 112 -11.86 6.72 -18.33
N ASN A 113 -12.35 7.74 -19.01
CA ASN A 113 -12.74 7.73 -20.42
C ASN A 113 -12.11 8.92 -21.17
N TYR A 114 -10.83 9.16 -20.92
CA TYR A 114 -10.10 10.20 -21.64
C TYR A 114 -9.87 9.79 -23.09
N THR A 115 -10.30 10.64 -24.01
CA THR A 115 -10.01 10.46 -25.44
C THR A 115 -8.59 10.91 -25.72
N LYS A 116 -7.72 9.95 -26.03
CA LYS A 116 -6.32 10.20 -26.43
C LYS A 116 -6.26 11.28 -27.51
N THR A 117 -5.39 12.27 -27.33
CA THR A 117 -5.21 13.33 -28.33
C THR A 117 -4.57 12.77 -29.59
N PHE A 118 -5.00 13.23 -30.77
CA PHE A 118 -4.39 12.83 -32.04
C PHE A 118 -2.93 13.31 -32.12
N ASP A 119 -2.73 14.60 -31.79
CA ASP A 119 -1.42 15.21 -31.74
C ASP A 119 -0.82 15.15 -30.33
N SER A 120 0.51 15.10 -30.30
CA SER A 120 1.24 15.16 -29.03
C SER A 120 1.16 16.57 -28.47
N ILE A 121 0.61 16.71 -27.26
CA ILE A 121 0.52 18.01 -26.57
C ILE A 121 1.50 18.08 -25.41
N ASP A 122 1.99 19.26 -25.07
CA ASP A 122 2.86 19.44 -23.91
C ASP A 122 2.05 19.52 -22.61
N PHE A 123 2.61 18.96 -21.54
CA PHE A 123 2.01 18.97 -20.21
C PHE A 123 2.00 20.39 -19.63
N TYR A 124 0.81 20.85 -19.26
CA TYR A 124 0.58 22.07 -18.51
C TYR A 124 -0.44 21.79 -17.41
N ASP A 125 -0.03 21.89 -16.15
CA ASP A 125 -0.86 21.54 -14.99
C ASP A 125 -2.17 22.34 -14.93
N GLU A 126 -2.10 23.65 -15.19
CA GLU A 126 -3.26 24.55 -15.22
C GLU A 126 -4.29 24.15 -16.30
N LEU A 127 -3.80 23.57 -17.40
CA LEU A 127 -4.61 23.16 -18.56
C LEU A 127 -5.01 21.69 -18.53
N LEU A 128 -4.70 20.95 -17.45
CA LEU A 128 -5.20 19.59 -17.30
C LEU A 128 -6.73 19.61 -17.27
N ASP A 129 -7.33 18.86 -18.18
CA ASP A 129 -8.77 18.66 -18.21
C ASP A 129 -9.27 18.05 -16.90
N ASN A 130 -10.53 18.32 -16.56
CA ASN A 130 -11.16 17.84 -15.33
C ASN A 130 -11.10 16.31 -15.23
N GLU A 131 -11.19 15.59 -16.34
CA GLU A 131 -11.10 14.13 -16.34
C GLU A 131 -9.71 13.63 -15.92
N LEU A 132 -8.64 14.28 -16.40
CA LEU A 132 -7.26 13.96 -16.00
C LEU A 132 -7.02 14.30 -14.53
N LYS A 133 -7.46 15.48 -14.09
CA LYS A 133 -7.38 15.88 -12.68
C LYS A 133 -8.10 14.88 -11.78
N ASN A 134 -9.32 14.47 -12.16
CA ASN A 134 -10.07 13.45 -11.42
C ASN A 134 -9.33 12.11 -11.40
N LYS A 135 -8.73 11.68 -12.52
CA LYS A 135 -7.95 10.43 -12.56
C LYS A 135 -6.74 10.47 -11.63
N ILE A 136 -6.02 11.58 -11.57
CA ILE A 136 -4.89 11.76 -10.64
C ILE A 136 -5.37 11.77 -9.20
N ASN A 137 -6.46 12.48 -8.90
CA ASN A 137 -7.04 12.51 -7.56
C ASN A 137 -7.48 11.11 -7.10
N TYR A 138 -8.16 10.35 -7.98
CA TYR A 138 -8.51 8.97 -7.72
C TYR A 138 -7.28 8.08 -7.53
N TRP A 139 -6.19 8.34 -8.25
CA TRP A 139 -4.95 7.60 -8.05
C TRP A 139 -4.33 7.88 -6.66
N ILE A 140 -4.30 9.15 -6.22
CA ILE A 140 -3.85 9.50 -4.87
C ILE A 140 -4.73 8.83 -3.82
N GLU A 141 -6.05 8.84 -4.01
CA GLU A 141 -6.96 8.10 -3.14
C GLU A 141 -6.69 6.59 -3.13
N ASP A 142 -6.41 5.98 -4.29
CA ASP A 142 -6.07 4.55 -4.37
C ASP A 142 -4.82 4.23 -3.53
N ILE A 143 -3.80 5.10 -3.59
CA ILE A 143 -2.59 4.98 -2.77
C ILE A 143 -2.93 5.06 -1.29
N ILE A 144 -3.68 6.08 -0.86
CA ILE A 144 -4.05 6.23 0.55
C ILE A 144 -4.90 5.06 1.03
N ASP A 145 -5.89 4.67 0.24
CA ASP A 145 -6.79 3.58 0.57
C ASP A 145 -6.04 2.27 0.79
N ILE A 146 -5.15 1.88 -0.13
CA ILE A 146 -4.42 0.62 0.00
C ILE A 146 -3.41 0.64 1.16
N ILE A 147 -2.86 1.81 1.50
CA ILE A 147 -2.04 1.98 2.71
C ILE A 147 -2.90 1.90 3.96
N SER A 148 -4.11 2.49 3.98
CA SER A 148 -5.04 2.37 5.11
C SER A 148 -5.58 0.95 5.28
N LEU A 149 -5.46 0.10 4.26
CA LEU A 149 -5.66 -1.34 4.39
C LEU A 149 -4.47 -2.03 5.07
N GLU A 150 -3.34 -1.38 5.34
CA GLU A 150 -2.24 -1.96 6.12
C GLU A 150 -2.64 -2.09 7.59
N TYR A 151 -2.35 -3.26 8.16
CA TYR A 151 -3.04 -3.75 9.36
C TYR A 151 -2.30 -3.50 10.66
N SER A 152 -1.07 -2.96 10.61
CA SER A 152 -0.29 -2.71 11.81
C SER A 152 0.34 -1.33 11.80
N ASN A 153 0.34 -0.69 12.98
CA ASN A 153 1.07 0.55 13.22
C ASN A 153 2.54 0.42 12.83
N ILE A 154 3.11 -0.78 12.93
CA ILE A 154 4.49 -1.07 12.53
C ILE A 154 4.70 -0.81 11.03
N GLN A 155 3.81 -1.29 10.16
CA GLN A 155 3.94 -1.09 8.71
C GLN A 155 3.82 0.39 8.32
N ILE A 156 2.88 1.11 8.95
CA ILE A 156 2.71 2.54 8.74
C ILE A 156 3.95 3.32 9.23
N GLU A 157 4.50 2.98 10.41
CA GLU A 157 5.73 3.59 10.92
C GLU A 157 6.96 3.25 10.06
N THR A 158 7.08 2.02 9.55
CA THR A 158 8.10 1.65 8.58
C THR A 158 7.98 2.51 7.33
N LEU A 159 6.77 2.66 6.77
CA LEU A 159 6.54 3.51 5.60
C LEU A 159 6.92 4.97 5.89
N LYS A 160 6.52 5.53 7.03
CA LYS A 160 6.92 6.89 7.44
C LYS A 160 8.44 7.04 7.51
N ASN A 161 9.15 6.05 8.06
CA ASN A 161 10.60 6.08 8.15
C ASN A 161 11.27 6.00 6.77
N LEU A 162 10.71 5.22 5.84
CA LEU A 162 11.19 5.17 4.46
C LEU A 162 10.99 6.52 3.75
N PHE A 163 9.86 7.21 3.96
CA PHE A 163 9.64 8.55 3.42
C PHE A 163 10.62 9.60 3.98
N LYS A 164 11.08 9.44 5.23
CA LYS A 164 12.09 10.31 5.84
C LYS A 164 13.51 10.00 5.36
N ASN A 165 13.79 8.76 4.95
CA ASN A 165 15.08 8.37 4.41
C ASN A 165 15.26 8.95 3.01
N LYS A 166 16.31 9.74 2.81
CA LYS A 166 16.57 10.43 1.54
C LYS A 166 16.76 9.49 0.34
N GLU A 167 17.44 8.36 0.55
CA GLU A 167 17.71 7.37 -0.49
C GLU A 167 16.42 6.63 -0.88
N SER A 168 15.71 6.10 0.12
CA SER A 168 14.43 5.42 -0.10
C SER A 168 13.37 6.35 -0.71
N TYR A 169 13.32 7.61 -0.29
CA TYR A 169 12.45 8.64 -0.89
C TYR A 169 12.78 8.89 -2.36
N PHE A 170 14.08 8.97 -2.69
CA PHE A 170 14.51 9.17 -4.07
C PHE A 170 14.09 8.00 -4.97
N GLU A 171 14.16 6.76 -4.48
CA GLU A 171 13.76 5.59 -5.26
C GLU A 171 12.26 5.54 -5.56
N ILE A 172 11.41 5.90 -4.59
CA ILE A 172 9.95 5.99 -4.86
C ILE A 172 9.61 7.19 -5.75
N LEU A 173 10.36 8.28 -5.65
CA LEU A 173 10.20 9.43 -6.54
C LEU A 173 10.52 9.03 -7.98
N GLU A 174 11.62 8.33 -8.22
CA GLU A 174 11.99 7.82 -9.55
C GLU A 174 10.92 6.88 -10.11
N LEU A 175 10.50 5.86 -9.33
CA LEU A 175 9.47 4.92 -9.77
C LEU A 175 8.16 5.63 -10.10
N SER A 176 7.71 6.53 -9.22
CA SER A 176 6.46 7.27 -9.39
C SER A 176 6.53 8.19 -10.61
N CYS A 177 7.68 8.83 -10.87
CA CYS A 177 7.89 9.62 -12.08
C CYS A 177 7.80 8.78 -13.35
N LEU A 178 8.41 7.59 -13.39
CA LEU A 178 8.34 6.71 -14.55
C LEU A 178 6.90 6.27 -14.83
N ILE A 179 6.15 5.90 -13.80
CA ILE A 179 4.73 5.53 -13.91
C ILE A 179 3.91 6.72 -14.43
N PHE A 180 4.14 7.92 -13.90
CA PHE A 180 3.42 9.13 -14.28
C PHE A 180 3.73 9.56 -15.73
N GLN A 181 5.00 9.55 -16.12
CA GLN A 181 5.43 9.81 -17.50
C GLN A 181 4.82 8.81 -18.47
N PHE A 182 4.81 7.53 -18.12
CA PHE A 182 4.19 6.50 -18.94
C PHE A 182 2.69 6.72 -19.09
N PHE A 183 1.99 7.04 -17.99
CA PHE A 183 0.57 7.37 -18.03
C PHE A 183 0.28 8.50 -19.02
N PHE A 184 0.99 9.63 -18.95
CA PHE A 184 0.77 10.74 -19.88
C PHE A 184 1.17 10.41 -21.32
N LYS A 185 2.26 9.65 -21.51
CA LYS A 185 2.68 9.19 -22.84
C LYS A 185 1.61 8.34 -23.52
N GLU A 186 0.94 7.45 -22.79
CA GLU A 186 -0.16 6.65 -23.33
C GLU A 186 -1.31 7.53 -23.84
N LEU A 187 -1.47 8.74 -23.27
CA LEU A 187 -2.47 9.74 -23.64
C LEU A 187 -1.99 10.75 -24.68
N ASN A 188 -0.78 10.59 -25.25
CA ASN A 188 -0.12 11.56 -26.14
C ASN A 188 0.16 12.93 -25.50
N ILE A 189 0.47 12.93 -24.20
CA ILE A 189 0.84 14.13 -23.45
C ILE A 189 2.33 14.02 -23.08
N ASN A 190 3.12 14.98 -23.54
CA ASN A 190 4.55 15.08 -23.26
C ASN A 190 4.79 15.81 -21.96
N ILE A 191 5.27 15.09 -20.96
CA ILE A 191 5.72 15.69 -19.70
C ILE A 191 7.24 15.57 -19.58
N THR A 192 7.91 16.69 -19.33
CA THR A 192 9.36 16.68 -19.13
C THR A 192 9.74 16.00 -17.81
N LEU A 193 10.98 15.52 -17.70
CA LEU A 193 11.49 14.97 -16.44
C LEU A 193 11.40 15.96 -15.28
N LYS A 194 11.69 17.25 -15.53
CA LYS A 194 11.61 18.29 -14.50
C LYS A 194 10.18 18.50 -14.01
N GLN A 195 9.21 18.56 -14.93
CA GLN A 195 7.78 18.70 -14.58
C GLN A 195 7.28 17.49 -13.81
N SER A 196 7.57 16.27 -14.30
CA SER A 196 7.19 15.03 -13.62
C SER A 196 7.76 14.97 -12.21
N ASN A 197 9.05 15.29 -12.02
CA ASN A 197 9.66 15.30 -10.70
C ASN A 197 8.98 16.30 -9.76
N SER A 198 8.77 17.54 -10.21
CA SER A 198 8.12 18.55 -9.38
C SER A 198 6.71 18.15 -8.95
N TYR A 199 5.94 17.59 -9.89
CA TYR A 199 4.56 17.20 -9.63
C TYR A 199 4.48 15.99 -8.70
N ILE A 200 5.26 14.94 -8.98
CA ILE A 200 5.28 13.74 -8.15
C ILE A 200 5.87 14.02 -6.76
N ASP A 201 6.91 14.85 -6.64
CA ASP A 201 7.44 15.24 -5.33
C ASP A 201 6.37 15.93 -4.48
N PHE A 202 5.56 16.81 -5.09
CA PHE A 202 4.40 17.41 -4.42
C PHE A 202 3.37 16.34 -4.01
N LEU A 203 2.98 15.44 -4.91
CA LEU A 203 1.99 14.39 -4.62
C LEU A 203 2.46 13.42 -3.53
N LEU A 204 3.73 13.02 -3.55
CA LEU A 204 4.29 12.13 -2.54
C LEU A 204 4.35 12.79 -1.17
N LYS A 205 4.59 14.11 -1.10
CA LYS A 205 4.48 14.88 0.15
C LYS A 205 3.05 14.93 0.67
N GLU A 206 2.07 15.14 -0.21
CA GLU A 206 0.64 15.08 0.16
C GLU A 206 0.26 13.69 0.68
N VAL A 207 0.74 12.63 0.01
CA VAL A 207 0.55 11.25 0.48
C VAL A 207 1.16 11.06 1.86
N TYR A 208 2.40 11.50 2.08
CA TYR A 208 3.08 11.40 3.37
C TYR A 208 2.35 12.17 4.49
N LEU A 209 1.82 13.36 4.20
CA LEU A 209 1.01 14.12 5.15
C LEU A 209 -0.25 13.35 5.55
N LYS A 210 -0.94 12.75 4.57
CA LYS A 210 -2.13 11.92 4.84
C LYS A 210 -1.78 10.68 5.66
N ILE A 211 -0.69 9.99 5.35
CA ILE A 211 -0.20 8.84 6.13
C ILE A 211 0.11 9.24 7.58
N THR A 212 0.66 10.44 7.78
CA THR A 212 0.98 10.96 9.12
C THR A 212 -0.28 11.22 9.95
N ASN A 213 -1.38 11.59 9.28
CA ASN A 213 -2.67 11.88 9.90
C ASN A 213 -3.59 10.65 10.03
N LEU A 214 -3.19 9.47 9.55
CA LEU A 214 -3.93 8.24 9.82
C LEU A 214 -3.86 7.96 11.32
N GLU A 215 -5.00 8.07 12.00
CA GLU A 215 -5.12 7.73 13.42
C GLU A 215 -4.68 6.29 13.62
N LEU A 216 -3.52 6.12 14.24
CA LEU A 216 -3.02 4.82 14.66
C LEU A 216 -3.90 4.40 15.84
N GLU A 217 -4.78 3.41 15.67
CA GLU A 217 -5.39 2.76 16.83
C GLU A 217 -4.25 2.21 17.70
N GLU A 218 -4.00 2.85 18.84
CA GLU A 218 -2.99 2.38 19.81
C GLU A 218 -3.34 0.96 20.26
N VAL A 219 -2.30 0.11 20.28
CA VAL A 219 -2.37 -1.31 20.65
C VAL A 219 -2.52 -1.48 22.15
#